data_AF-A0A7K3RSR7-F1
#
_entry.id   AF-A0A7K3RSR7-F1
#
_cell.length_a   1.000
_cell.length_b   1.000
_cell.length_c   1.000
_cell.angle_alpha   90.00
_cell.angle_beta   90.00
_cell.angle_gamma   90.00
#
_symmetry.space_group_name_H-M   'P 1'
#
loop_
_entity.id
_entity.type
_entity.pdbx_description
1 polymer ?
#
loop_
_entity_poly.entity_id
_entity_poly.type
_entity_poly.pdbx_seq_one_letter_code
_entity_poly.pdbx_strand_id
1 'polypeptide(L)'
;MTSFSRKYPAADVKVLTAARSVIAQVCPLLAFTGVLLGVALFWMTRTGDWGPVLLVWSQLAKPAVLGLAVPFALHESAHVFALKRIPTVTHIVIERTTWRTSVVPSGTMSARHTVLVALIGPGACVAVGTLLWASGLGRALAWWYLAHVLFLLPFFGDGRALWNSLPEALRKS
;
A
#
# COMPACT_ATOMS: atom_id res chain seq x y z
N MET A 1 20.50 6.73 -7.80
CA MET A 1 19.24 6.15 -7.27
C MET A 1 19.44 5.85 -5.80
N THR A 2 18.71 6.49 -4.90
CA THR A 2 18.79 6.23 -3.46
C THR A 2 17.89 5.05 -3.11
N SER A 3 18.49 3.87 -2.93
CA SER A 3 17.83 2.70 -2.34
C SER A 3 17.95 2.79 -0.83
N PHE A 4 16.83 2.69 -0.12
CA PHE A 4 16.80 2.54 1.34
C PHE A 4 16.34 1.13 1.68
N SER A 5 17.14 0.41 2.47
CA SER A 5 16.78 -0.91 2.98
C SER A 5 17.08 -0.95 4.47
N ARG A 6 16.08 -1.36 5.27
CA ARG A 6 16.25 -1.49 6.72
C ARG A 6 15.67 -2.81 7.19
N LYS A 7 16.50 -3.58 7.89
CA LYS A 7 16.19 -4.88 8.47
C LYS A 7 15.75 -4.70 9.91
N TYR A 8 14.67 -5.37 10.29
CA TYR A 8 14.11 -5.37 11.64
C TYR A 8 13.91 -6.80 12.11
N PRO A 9 14.12 -7.11 13.40
CA PRO A 9 13.57 -8.33 13.99
C PRO A 9 12.06 -8.38 13.77
N ALA A 10 11.52 -9.55 13.40
CA ALA A 10 10.10 -9.67 13.05
C ALA A 10 9.17 -9.29 14.20
N ALA A 11 9.54 -9.60 15.45
CA ALA A 11 8.76 -9.22 16.64
C ALA A 11 8.61 -7.70 16.79
N ASP A 12 9.67 -6.95 16.46
CA ASP A 12 9.80 -5.53 16.77
C ASP A 12 9.28 -4.60 15.66
N VAL A 13 9.15 -5.10 14.43
CA VAL A 13 8.66 -4.27 13.34
C VAL A 13 7.22 -3.84 13.61
N LYS A 14 6.99 -2.54 13.62
CA LYS A 14 5.64 -1.96 13.76
C LYS A 14 5.00 -1.91 12.38
N VAL A 15 3.71 -2.23 12.30
CA VAL A 15 2.92 -2.09 11.06
C VAL A 15 3.02 -0.66 10.52
N LEU A 16 3.01 0.33 11.41
CA LEU A 16 3.20 1.74 11.06
C LEU A 16 4.53 2.04 10.35
N THR A 17 5.57 1.22 10.52
CA THR A 17 6.84 1.40 9.81
C THR A 17 6.68 1.19 8.30
N ALA A 18 5.89 0.21 7.87
CA ALA A 18 5.58 0.02 6.46
C ALA A 18 4.78 1.18 5.89
N ALA A 19 3.71 1.60 6.59
CA ALA A 19 2.92 2.76 6.21
C ALA A 19 3.77 4.04 6.08
N ARG A 20 4.67 4.31 7.04
CA ARG A 20 5.59 5.44 6.98
C ARG A 20 6.56 5.35 5.80
N SER A 21 7.02 4.16 5.44
CA SER A 21 7.88 3.97 4.27
C SER A 21 7.15 4.34 2.98
N VAL A 22 5.90 3.91 2.83
CA VAL A 22 5.04 4.28 1.69
C VAL A 22 4.84 5.79 1.64
N ILE A 23 4.46 6.41 2.77
CA ILE A 23 4.28 7.88 2.84
C ILE A 23 5.56 8.61 2.45
N ALA A 24 6.72 8.14 2.93
CA ALA A 24 7.99 8.75 2.59
C ALA A 24 8.35 8.59 1.10
N GLN A 25 7.93 7.50 0.44
CA GLN A 25 8.09 7.32 -1.00
C GLN A 25 7.24 8.32 -1.78
N VAL A 26 5.97 8.49 -1.41
CA VAL A 26 5.04 9.40 -2.10
C VAL A 26 5.13 10.84 -1.59
N CYS A 27 6.03 11.13 -0.64
CA CYS A 27 6.18 12.44 -0.02
C CYS A 27 6.34 13.60 -1.03
N PRO A 28 7.11 13.48 -2.13
CA PRO A 28 7.20 14.56 -3.11
C PRO A 28 5.84 14.92 -3.74
N LEU A 29 5.01 13.90 -4.06
CA LEU A 29 3.66 14.10 -4.57
C LEU A 29 2.76 14.73 -3.50
N LEU A 30 2.84 14.25 -2.25
CA LEU A 30 2.05 14.81 -1.15
C LEU A 30 2.43 16.27 -0.85
N ALA A 31 3.71 16.60 -0.90
CA ALA A 31 4.20 17.97 -0.74
C ALA A 31 3.70 18.86 -1.89
N PHE A 32 3.81 18.40 -3.13
CA PHE A 32 3.32 19.13 -4.30
C PHE A 32 1.82 19.42 -4.20
N THR A 33 1.01 18.39 -3.93
CA THR A 33 -0.44 18.56 -3.77
C THR A 33 -0.80 19.44 -2.57
N GLY A 34 -0.03 19.35 -1.47
CA GLY A 34 -0.18 20.20 -0.30
C GLY A 34 0.11 21.68 -0.58
N VAL A 35 1.16 21.98 -1.35
CA VAL A 35 1.48 23.36 -1.77
C VAL A 35 0.37 23.93 -2.63
N LEU A 36 -0.10 23.17 -3.64
CA LEU A 36 -1.20 23.62 -4.50
C LEU A 36 -2.48 23.87 -3.69
N LEU A 37 -2.78 22.99 -2.72
CA LEU A 37 -3.95 23.16 -1.86
C LEU A 37 -3.77 24.40 -0.96
N GLY A 38 -2.58 24.64 -0.43
CA GLY A 38 -2.27 25.84 0.35
C GLY A 38 -2.43 27.13 -0.46
N VAL A 39 -1.97 27.15 -1.71
CA VAL A 39 -2.16 28.28 -2.63
C VAL A 39 -3.65 28.49 -2.94
N ALA A 40 -4.41 27.42 -3.20
CA ALA A 40 -5.84 27.50 -3.45
C ALA A 40 -6.61 28.02 -2.23
N LEU A 41 -6.26 27.56 -1.02
CA LEU A 41 -6.84 28.05 0.23
C LEU A 41 -6.50 29.51 0.46
N PHE A 42 -5.26 29.92 0.20
CA PHE A 42 -4.86 31.33 0.27
C PHE A 42 -5.65 32.18 -0.73
N TRP A 43 -5.84 31.70 -1.96
CA TRP A 43 -6.69 32.39 -2.95
C TRP A 43 -8.14 32.53 -2.45
N MET A 44 -8.70 31.46 -1.89
CA MET A 44 -10.06 31.46 -1.33
C MET A 44 -10.20 32.48 -0.21
N THR A 45 -9.23 32.62 0.70
CA THR A 45 -9.32 33.64 1.77
C THR A 45 -9.21 35.07 1.25
N ARG A 46 -8.62 35.29 0.07
CA ARG A 46 -8.49 36.62 -0.55
C ARG A 46 -9.68 37.00 -1.43
N THR A 47 -10.32 36.03 -2.07
CA THR A 47 -11.32 36.28 -3.13
C THR A 47 -12.71 35.74 -2.81
N GLY A 48 -12.83 34.81 -1.85
CA GLY A 48 -14.05 34.06 -1.59
C GLY A 48 -14.35 32.94 -2.59
N ASP A 49 -13.51 32.75 -3.62
CA ASP A 49 -13.70 31.73 -4.65
C ASP A 49 -13.24 30.34 -4.18
N TRP A 50 -14.20 29.41 -4.08
CA TRP A 50 -13.97 28.01 -3.69
C TRP A 50 -13.54 27.11 -4.85
N GLY A 51 -13.69 27.56 -6.10
CA GLY A 51 -13.43 26.76 -7.30
C GLY A 51 -12.05 26.09 -7.29
N PRO A 52 -10.95 26.83 -7.07
CA PRO A 52 -9.61 26.26 -7.02
C PRO A 52 -9.42 25.22 -5.90
N VAL A 53 -10.00 25.45 -4.72
CA VAL A 53 -9.90 24.51 -3.59
C VAL A 53 -10.59 23.20 -3.91
N LEU A 54 -11.81 23.27 -4.45
CA LEU A 54 -12.59 22.09 -4.85
C LEU A 54 -11.89 21.32 -5.97
N LEU A 55 -11.30 22.02 -6.94
CA LEU A 55 -10.54 21.41 -8.03
C LEU A 55 -9.30 20.67 -7.50
N VAL A 56 -8.43 21.34 -6.75
CA VAL A 56 -7.20 20.74 -6.22
C VAL A 56 -7.53 19.59 -5.26
N TRP A 57 -8.53 19.77 -4.40
CA TRP A 57 -8.97 18.71 -3.50
C TRP A 57 -9.47 17.48 -4.26
N SER A 58 -10.44 17.65 -5.16
CA SER A 58 -11.12 16.53 -5.82
C SER A 58 -10.23 15.80 -6.84
N GLN A 59 -9.38 16.52 -7.56
CA GLN A 59 -8.59 15.97 -8.66
C GLN A 59 -7.18 15.56 -8.26
N LEU A 60 -6.61 16.15 -7.20
CA LEU A 60 -5.21 15.92 -6.84
C LEU A 60 -5.05 15.40 -5.42
N ALA A 61 -5.40 16.20 -4.40
CA ALA A 61 -5.08 15.86 -3.01
C ALA A 61 -5.83 14.61 -2.53
N LYS A 62 -7.14 14.52 -2.78
CA LYS A 62 -7.96 13.36 -2.40
C LYS A 62 -7.50 12.08 -3.11
N PRO A 63 -7.30 12.02 -4.44
CA PRO A 63 -6.74 10.84 -5.10
C PRO A 63 -5.33 10.49 -4.62
N ALA A 64 -4.43 11.47 -4.45
CA ALA A 64 -3.06 11.21 -4.01
C ALA A 64 -2.99 10.63 -2.59
N VAL A 65 -3.80 11.14 -1.66
CA VAL A 65 -3.81 10.64 -0.28
C VAL A 65 -4.66 9.38 -0.17
N LEU A 66 -5.95 9.48 -0.47
CA LEU A 66 -6.91 8.41 -0.18
C LEU A 66 -6.94 7.31 -1.25
N GLY A 67 -6.56 7.64 -2.49
CA GLY A 67 -6.51 6.71 -3.61
C GLY A 67 -5.13 6.07 -3.81
N LEU A 68 -4.03 6.78 -3.52
CA LEU A 68 -2.69 6.23 -3.72
C LEU A 68 -2.01 5.88 -2.39
N ALA A 69 -1.76 6.86 -1.53
CA ALA A 69 -0.94 6.64 -0.33
C ALA A 69 -1.56 5.63 0.65
N VAL A 70 -2.85 5.79 0.96
CA VAL A 70 -3.55 4.94 1.93
C VAL A 70 -3.63 3.47 1.49
N PRO A 71 -4.09 3.11 0.28
CA PRO A 71 -4.18 1.70 -0.11
C PRO A 71 -2.81 1.02 -0.24
N PHE A 72 -1.77 1.70 -0.73
CA PHE A 72 -0.41 1.14 -0.70
C PHE A 72 0.11 0.96 0.74
N ALA A 73 -0.16 1.92 1.63
CA ALA A 73 0.19 1.79 3.03
C ALA A 73 -0.54 0.61 3.69
N LEU A 74 -1.83 0.42 3.38
CA LEU A 74 -2.63 -0.72 3.83
C LEU A 74 -2.06 -2.05 3.31
N HIS A 75 -1.73 -2.11 2.02
CA HIS A 75 -1.16 -3.28 1.36
C HIS A 75 0.12 -3.76 2.06
N GLU A 76 1.13 -2.90 2.17
CA GLU A 76 2.41 -3.26 2.79
C GLU A 76 2.25 -3.53 4.30
N SER A 77 1.33 -2.82 4.96
CA SER A 77 1.02 -3.03 6.38
C SER A 77 0.39 -4.41 6.63
N ALA A 78 -0.46 -4.88 5.72
CA ALA A 78 -1.07 -6.21 5.81
C ALA A 78 -0.02 -7.32 5.65
N HIS A 79 0.95 -7.15 4.75
CA HIS A 79 2.10 -8.06 4.62
C HIS A 79 2.90 -8.13 5.91
N VAL A 80 3.29 -6.98 6.49
CA VAL A 80 3.98 -6.96 7.79
C VAL A 80 3.15 -7.68 8.85
N PHE A 81 1.85 -7.37 8.96
CA PHE A 81 0.97 -8.00 9.93
C PHE A 81 0.95 -9.53 9.81
N ALA A 82 0.84 -10.07 8.60
CA ALA A 82 0.84 -11.51 8.36
C ALA A 82 2.20 -12.15 8.63
N LEU A 83 3.29 -11.53 8.17
CA LEU A 83 4.65 -12.04 8.37
C LEU A 83 5.02 -12.16 9.85
N LYS A 84 4.56 -11.23 10.69
CA LYS A 84 4.76 -11.30 12.14
C LYS A 84 4.11 -12.51 12.81
N ARG A 85 3.14 -13.14 12.16
CA ARG A 85 2.45 -14.33 12.69
C ARG A 85 3.14 -15.64 12.31
N ILE A 86 4.20 -15.59 11.50
CA ILE A 86 4.93 -16.77 11.05
C ILE A 86 6.21 -16.91 11.89
N PRO A 87 6.30 -17.90 12.81
CA PRO A 87 7.43 -18.00 13.75
C PRO A 87 8.79 -18.22 13.07
N THR A 88 8.80 -18.81 11.89
CA THR A 88 10.01 -19.09 11.12
C THR A 88 10.55 -17.87 10.35
N VAL A 89 9.81 -16.75 10.35
CA VAL A 89 10.29 -15.46 9.84
C VAL A 89 11.00 -14.73 10.97
N THR A 90 12.33 -14.64 10.87
CA THR A 90 13.17 -14.04 11.91
C THR A 90 13.25 -12.53 11.79
N HIS A 91 13.29 -12.02 10.55
CA HIS A 91 13.44 -10.61 10.26
C HIS A 91 12.54 -10.18 9.11
N ILE A 92 12.19 -8.91 9.10
CA ILE A 92 11.45 -8.27 8.03
C ILE A 92 12.29 -7.10 7.54
N VAL A 93 12.57 -7.10 6.24
CA VAL A 93 13.30 -6.03 5.54
C VAL A 93 12.28 -5.15 4.84
N ILE A 94 12.33 -3.85 5.12
CA ILE A 94 11.55 -2.86 4.38
C ILE A 94 12.49 -2.21 3.37
N GLU A 95 12.24 -2.48 2.10
CA GLU A 95 12.96 -1.89 0.98
C GLU A 95 12.13 -0.77 0.38
N ARG A 96 12.78 0.36 0.08
CA ARG A 96 12.17 1.51 -0.56
C ARG A 96 13.08 2.02 -1.66
N THR A 97 12.52 2.10 -2.86
CA THR A 97 13.10 2.74 -4.05
C THR A 97 12.23 3.93 -4.44
N THR A 98 12.60 4.67 -5.48
CA THR A 98 11.74 5.73 -6.05
C THR A 98 10.38 5.19 -6.51
N TRP A 99 10.34 3.96 -7.01
CA TRP A 99 9.17 3.40 -7.68
C TRP A 99 8.34 2.45 -6.83
N ARG A 100 8.95 1.81 -5.82
CA ARG A 100 8.28 0.83 -4.97
C ARG A 100 8.78 0.84 -3.54
N THR A 101 7.86 0.56 -2.62
CA THR A 101 8.14 0.04 -1.28
C THR A 101 7.80 -1.43 -1.30
N SER A 102 8.59 -2.28 -0.66
CA SER A 102 8.32 -3.71 -0.56
C SER A 102 8.77 -4.26 0.77
N VAL A 103 7.96 -5.15 1.33
CA VAL A 103 8.26 -5.90 2.56
C VAL A 103 8.80 -7.28 2.20
N VAL A 104 10.05 -7.54 2.56
CA VAL A 104 10.74 -8.80 2.24
C VAL A 104 11.01 -9.58 3.54
N PRO A 105 10.48 -10.81 3.69
CA PRO A 105 10.77 -11.64 4.84
C PRO A 105 12.17 -12.25 4.77
N SER A 106 12.78 -12.46 5.92
CA SER A 106 14.04 -13.20 6.08
C SER A 106 13.85 -14.31 7.10
N GLY A 107 14.09 -15.55 6.66
CA GLY A 107 13.76 -16.77 7.38
C GLY A 107 13.22 -17.81 6.41
N THR A 108 12.48 -18.79 6.93
CA THR A 108 11.83 -19.81 6.10
C THR A 108 10.32 -19.63 6.12
N MET A 109 9.68 -19.93 4.99
CA MET A 109 8.22 -19.94 4.86
C MET A 109 7.81 -21.19 4.11
N SER A 110 6.75 -21.85 4.57
CA SER A 110 6.13 -22.93 3.79
C SER A 110 5.43 -22.35 2.57
N ALA A 111 5.18 -23.18 1.55
CA ALA A 111 4.43 -22.75 0.36
C ALA A 111 3.06 -22.14 0.73
N ARG A 112 2.37 -22.70 1.74
CA ARG A 112 1.10 -22.17 2.25
C ARG A 112 1.27 -20.79 2.88
N HIS A 113 2.30 -20.58 3.69
CA HIS A 113 2.59 -19.26 4.26
C HIS A 113 2.87 -18.23 3.16
N THR A 114 3.62 -18.61 2.12
CA THR A 114 3.91 -17.71 1.00
C THR A 114 2.64 -17.35 0.22
N VAL A 115 1.76 -18.30 -0.06
CA VAL A 115 0.45 -18.04 -0.70
C VAL A 115 -0.39 -17.09 0.15
N LEU A 116 -0.52 -17.37 1.46
CA LEU A 116 -1.33 -16.53 2.35
C LEU A 116 -0.81 -15.10 2.45
N VAL A 117 0.52 -14.94 2.57
CA VAL A 117 1.14 -13.61 2.60
C VAL A 117 0.95 -12.91 1.26
N ALA A 118 1.21 -13.57 0.13
CA ALA A 118 1.00 -12.96 -1.19
C ALA A 118 -0.45 -12.47 -1.40
N LEU A 119 -1.44 -13.14 -0.81
CA LEU A 119 -2.84 -12.75 -0.90
C LEU A 119 -3.26 -11.65 0.08
N ILE A 120 -2.62 -11.54 1.26
CA ILE A 120 -3.12 -10.67 2.34
C ILE A 120 -3.04 -9.19 1.98
N GLY A 121 -1.97 -8.76 1.30
CA GLY A 121 -1.78 -7.37 0.85
C GLY A 121 -2.89 -6.94 -0.12
N PRO A 122 -3.00 -7.58 -1.31
CA PRO A 122 -4.08 -7.32 -2.25
C PRO A 122 -5.47 -7.57 -1.66
N GLY A 123 -5.65 -8.62 -0.86
CA GLY A 123 -6.91 -9.00 -0.25
C GLY A 123 -7.43 -7.95 0.73
N ALA A 124 -6.56 -7.37 1.56
CA ALA A 124 -6.92 -6.27 2.46
C ALA A 124 -7.42 -5.05 1.68
N CYS A 125 -6.74 -4.69 0.59
CA CYS A 125 -7.17 -3.60 -0.28
C CYS A 125 -8.51 -3.89 -0.94
N VAL A 126 -8.68 -5.08 -1.55
CA VAL A 126 -9.93 -5.48 -2.20
C VAL A 126 -11.11 -5.48 -1.22
N ALA A 127 -10.91 -5.94 0.02
CA ALA A 127 -11.94 -5.91 1.06
C ALA A 127 -12.40 -4.47 1.35
N VAL A 128 -11.47 -3.53 1.57
CA VAL A 128 -11.79 -2.12 1.79
C VAL A 128 -12.44 -1.47 0.56
N GLY A 129 -11.92 -1.76 -0.64
CA GLY A 129 -12.49 -1.27 -1.90
C GLY A 129 -13.92 -1.73 -2.11
N THR A 130 -14.22 -2.99 -1.79
CA THR A 130 -15.56 -3.57 -1.88
C THR A 130 -16.52 -2.88 -0.90
N LEU A 131 -16.10 -2.61 0.34
CA LEU A 131 -16.89 -1.86 1.32
C LEU A 131 -17.16 -0.42 0.85
N LEU A 132 -16.16 0.28 0.30
CA LEU A 132 -16.31 1.63 -0.25
C LEU A 132 -17.27 1.65 -1.44
N TRP A 133 -17.24 0.62 -2.28
CA TRP A 133 -18.14 0.47 -3.42
C TRP A 133 -19.58 0.23 -2.97
N ALA A 134 -19.79 -0.76 -2.10
CA ALA A 134 -21.10 -1.21 -1.64
C ALA A 134 -21.83 -0.14 -0.80
N SER A 135 -21.09 0.62 0.02
CA SER A 135 -21.65 1.71 0.84
C SER A 135 -21.95 2.99 0.05
N GLY A 136 -21.45 3.12 -1.18
CA GLY A 136 -21.60 4.33 -1.99
C GLY A 136 -20.74 5.52 -1.53
N LEU A 137 -19.92 5.37 -0.48
CA LEU A 137 -19.12 6.46 0.12
C LEU A 137 -18.04 7.03 -0.80
N GLY A 138 -17.65 6.30 -1.85
CA GLY A 138 -16.68 6.79 -2.82
C GLY A 138 -16.35 5.78 -3.90
N ARG A 139 -17.26 5.58 -4.86
CA ARG A 139 -17.06 4.61 -5.96
C ARG A 139 -15.78 4.86 -6.77
N ALA A 140 -15.42 6.13 -7.00
CA ALA A 140 -14.16 6.46 -7.66
C ALA A 140 -12.94 6.08 -6.83
N LEU A 141 -13.01 6.21 -5.49
CA LEU A 141 -11.94 5.78 -4.59
C LEU A 141 -11.85 4.25 -4.52
N ALA A 142 -12.98 3.55 -4.52
CA ALA A 142 -13.02 2.08 -4.48
C ALA A 142 -12.15 1.44 -5.57
N TRP A 143 -12.14 2.01 -6.78
CA TRP A 143 -11.31 1.50 -7.88
C TRP A 143 -9.82 1.50 -7.59
N TRP A 144 -9.31 2.48 -6.84
CA TRP A 144 -7.90 2.51 -6.44
C TRP A 144 -7.52 1.31 -5.55
N TYR A 145 -8.44 0.92 -4.66
CA TYR A 145 -8.26 -0.23 -3.78
C TYR A 145 -8.42 -1.54 -4.56
N LEU A 146 -9.47 -1.65 -5.37
CA LEU A 146 -9.75 -2.85 -6.16
C LEU A 146 -8.65 -3.14 -7.18
N ALA A 147 -8.00 -2.12 -7.74
CA ALA A 147 -6.88 -2.27 -8.67
C ALA A 147 -5.70 -3.07 -8.09
N HIS A 148 -5.58 -3.19 -6.76
CA HIS A 148 -4.53 -3.99 -6.14
C HIS A 148 -4.66 -5.49 -6.42
N VAL A 149 -5.84 -5.97 -6.88
CA VAL A 149 -5.99 -7.36 -7.38
C VAL A 149 -5.01 -7.66 -8.51
N LEU A 150 -4.61 -6.64 -9.28
CA LEU A 150 -3.63 -6.78 -10.36
C LEU A 150 -2.25 -7.22 -9.83
N PHE A 151 -1.91 -6.94 -8.57
CA PHE A 151 -0.65 -7.41 -7.98
C PHE A 151 -0.56 -8.92 -7.79
N LEU A 152 -1.67 -9.65 -7.97
CA LEU A 152 -1.68 -11.11 -8.02
C LEU A 152 -1.29 -11.67 -9.39
N LEU A 153 -1.15 -10.82 -10.41
CA LEU A 153 -0.63 -11.23 -11.72
C LEU A 153 0.88 -11.59 -11.62
N PRO A 154 1.36 -12.57 -12.40
CA PRO A 154 2.73 -13.11 -12.26
C PRO A 154 3.85 -12.11 -12.60
N PHE A 155 3.52 -10.90 -13.07
CA PHE A 155 4.48 -9.83 -13.32
C PHE A 155 4.85 -9.05 -12.05
N PHE A 156 4.03 -9.13 -10.99
CA PHE A 156 4.25 -8.42 -9.74
C PHE A 156 4.87 -9.32 -8.66
N GLY A 157 5.38 -8.71 -7.59
CA GLY A 157 6.04 -9.44 -6.49
C GLY A 157 5.14 -10.48 -5.85
N ASP A 158 3.96 -10.06 -5.41
CA ASP A 158 2.96 -10.92 -4.77
C ASP A 158 2.48 -12.03 -5.71
N GLY A 159 2.15 -11.67 -6.96
CA GLY A 159 1.79 -12.64 -7.98
C GLY A 159 2.88 -13.68 -8.23
N ARG A 160 4.14 -13.29 -8.41
CA ARG A 160 5.24 -14.26 -8.54
C ARG A 160 5.32 -15.20 -7.34
N ALA A 161 5.22 -14.66 -6.12
CA ALA A 161 5.26 -15.45 -4.90
C ALA A 161 4.09 -16.44 -4.82
N LEU A 162 2.89 -16.00 -5.21
CA LEU A 162 1.69 -16.82 -5.30
C LEU A 162 1.86 -17.94 -6.34
N TRP A 163 2.16 -17.59 -7.59
CA TRP A 163 2.26 -18.54 -8.71
C TRP A 163 3.35 -19.58 -8.50
N ASN A 164 4.49 -19.21 -7.92
CA ASN A 164 5.59 -20.15 -7.64
C ASN A 164 5.29 -21.09 -6.48
N SER A 165 4.44 -20.68 -5.53
CA SER A 165 4.17 -21.45 -4.31
C SER A 165 2.85 -22.23 -4.36
N LEU A 166 1.91 -21.82 -5.22
CA LEU A 166 0.56 -22.39 -5.28
C LEU A 166 0.55 -23.89 -5.62
N PRO A 167 1.30 -24.41 -6.63
CA PRO A 167 1.29 -25.83 -6.94
C PRO A 167 1.74 -26.71 -5.77
N GLU A 168 2.78 -26.27 -5.05
CA GLU A 168 3.31 -26.98 -3.88
C GLU A 168 2.35 -26.88 -2.67
N ALA A 169 1.68 -25.74 -2.50
CA ALA A 169 0.69 -25.57 -1.44
C ALA A 169 -0.51 -26.51 -1.61
N LEU A 170 -0.94 -26.77 -2.85
CA LEU A 170 -2.06 -27.65 -3.20
C LEU A 170 -1.70 -29.14 -3.13
N ARG A 171 -0.44 -29.53 -3.33
CA ARG A 171 0.00 -30.94 -3.23
C ARG A 171 0.01 -31.48 -1.80
N LYS A 172 0.08 -30.59 -0.81
CA LYS A 172 0.20 -30.93 0.61
C LYS A 172 -1.13 -30.86 1.37
N SER A 173 -2.24 -30.53 0.69
CA SER A 173 -3.63 -30.55 1.22
C SER A 173 -4.34 -31.84 0.87
#